data_AF-E5G588-F1
#
_entry.id   AF-E5G588-F1
#
_cell.length_a   1.000
_cell.length_b   1.000
_cell.length_c   1.000
_cell.angle_alpha   90.00
_cell.angle_beta   90.00
_cell.angle_gamma   90.00
#
_symmetry.space_group_name_H-M   'P 1'
#
loop_
_entity.id
_entity.type
_entity.pdbx_description
1 polymer ?
#
loop_
_entity_poly.entity_id
_entity_poly.type
_entity_poly.pdbx_seq_one_letter_code
_entity_poly.pdbx_strand_id
1 'polypeptide(L)'
;FDDQTKMKVCDLIRDAIGCKDKTKLDELDEWNDMDLRDPYNKYKGVLIPPRRRQLCFSRIVRGPANLRNLKEFKEEILKGAQSEGKFLGNYYNEDKDKEKALEAMKNSFYDYEYIIKGSDILENIQFKDIKRKLDRLLEKETNNNIRNAEDWWKVNNKSIWNAMLCGYKKSGNKIIDPSWCTIPTTEKTPQFLRWIKEWGTNVCIQKEKYKKNVKSECSNVSNLGAQESESKNCIPEIKKYQEWSRKRSIQWEAISEGYKKYKGMDEFKNTFKNIKEPDANEYLKEHCSKCPCGFNDMQEITKYTNIGNEAFNTIIEKVNIPAELE
;
A
#
# COMPACT_ATOMS: atom_id res chain seq x y z
N PHE A 1 -4.19 -1.83 -25.46
CA PHE A 1 -3.79 -3.24 -25.53
C PHE A 1 -4.52 -3.87 -26.72
N ASP A 2 -4.55 -3.17 -27.86
CA ASP A 2 -5.65 -3.28 -28.84
C ASP A 2 -5.25 -4.08 -30.08
N ASP A 3 -4.21 -4.90 -29.91
CA ASP A 3 -3.62 -5.73 -30.94
C ASP A 3 -3.83 -7.19 -30.53
N GLN A 4 -4.52 -7.95 -31.38
CA GLN A 4 -4.79 -9.38 -31.18
C GLN A 4 -3.51 -10.20 -30.93
N THR A 5 -2.36 -9.75 -31.44
CA THR A 5 -1.07 -10.43 -31.20
C THR A 5 -0.54 -10.24 -29.77
N LYS A 6 -0.78 -9.07 -29.13
CA LYS A 6 -0.46 -8.83 -27.71
C LYS A 6 -1.41 -9.58 -26.78
N MET A 7 -2.64 -9.82 -27.23
CA MET A 7 -3.62 -10.66 -26.51
C MET A 7 -3.15 -12.11 -26.38
N LYS A 8 -2.55 -12.69 -27.43
CA LYS A 8 -1.95 -14.05 -27.36
C LYS A 8 -0.88 -14.16 -26.27
N VAL A 9 -0.12 -13.09 -26.00
CA VAL A 9 0.92 -13.09 -24.96
C VAL A 9 0.32 -13.21 -23.55
N CYS A 10 -0.85 -12.60 -23.29
CA CYS A 10 -1.54 -12.73 -22.01
C CYS A 10 -2.01 -14.17 -21.72
N ASP A 11 -2.44 -14.89 -22.76
CA ASP A 11 -2.99 -16.23 -22.64
C ASP A 11 -1.91 -17.31 -22.41
N LEU A 12 -0.66 -17.02 -22.79
CA LEU A 12 0.48 -17.91 -22.58
C LEU A 12 0.98 -17.93 -21.12
N ILE A 13 0.71 -16.87 -20.35
CA ILE A 13 1.10 -16.81 -18.94
C ILE A 13 0.02 -17.54 -18.13
N ARG A 14 0.47 -18.56 -17.39
CA ARG A 14 -0.35 -19.34 -16.45
C ARG A 14 -0.35 -18.67 -15.08
N ASP A 15 -1.37 -18.96 -14.27
CA ASP A 15 -1.39 -18.52 -12.87
C ASP A 15 -0.18 -19.08 -12.11
N ALA A 16 0.36 -18.28 -11.20
CA ALA A 16 1.49 -18.63 -10.37
C ALA A 16 1.09 -19.65 -9.31
N ILE A 17 1.95 -20.64 -9.10
CA ILE A 17 1.75 -21.62 -8.04
C ILE A 17 1.87 -20.92 -6.69
N GLY A 18 0.80 -21.03 -5.88
CA GLY A 18 0.82 -20.66 -4.48
C GLY A 18 0.51 -19.21 -4.15
N CYS A 19 -0.04 -18.47 -5.11
CA CYS A 19 -0.73 -17.22 -4.83
C CYS A 19 -2.19 -17.50 -4.44
N LYS A 20 -2.74 -16.64 -3.57
CA LYS A 20 -4.08 -16.78 -3.00
C LYS A 20 -4.88 -15.51 -3.32
N ASP A 21 -6.20 -15.62 -3.22
CA ASP A 21 -7.08 -14.46 -3.26
C ASP A 21 -6.69 -13.44 -2.19
N LYS A 22 -6.89 -12.16 -2.53
CA LYS A 22 -6.63 -11.06 -1.61
C LYS A 22 -7.77 -10.94 -0.62
N THR A 23 -7.44 -10.64 0.62
CA THR A 23 -8.45 -10.36 1.66
C THR A 23 -8.02 -9.12 2.43
N LYS A 24 -9.01 -8.34 2.90
CA LYS A 24 -8.79 -7.27 3.89
C LYS A 24 -7.72 -6.22 3.49
N LEU A 25 -7.59 -5.92 2.20
CA LEU A 25 -6.56 -4.95 1.72
C LEU A 25 -6.82 -3.53 2.22
N ASP A 26 -8.10 -3.19 2.39
CA ASP A 26 -8.56 -1.87 2.83
C ASP A 26 -8.73 -1.81 4.36
N GLU A 27 -8.45 -2.91 5.10
CA GLU A 27 -8.56 -2.96 6.56
C GLU A 27 -7.29 -2.38 7.22
N LEU A 28 -7.42 -1.19 7.80
CA LEU A 28 -6.30 -0.53 8.48
C LEU A 28 -5.77 -1.33 9.69
N ASP A 29 -6.57 -2.21 10.30
CA ASP A 29 -6.14 -3.12 11.38
C ASP A 29 -5.10 -4.17 10.92
N GLU A 30 -5.00 -4.44 9.62
CA GLU A 30 -4.04 -5.41 9.06
C GLU A 30 -2.64 -4.81 8.81
N TRP A 31 -2.49 -3.48 8.98
CA TRP A 31 -1.21 -2.77 8.90
C TRP A 31 -0.42 -2.95 10.20
N ASN A 32 0.70 -3.67 10.11
CA ASN A 32 1.55 -3.98 11.26
C ASN A 32 2.99 -4.25 10.81
N ASP A 33 3.87 -4.48 11.78
CA ASP A 33 5.30 -4.75 11.63
C ASP A 33 5.66 -6.23 11.83
N MET A 34 4.68 -7.13 11.99
CA MET A 34 4.88 -8.53 12.38
C MET A 34 5.80 -9.34 11.46
N ASP A 35 5.86 -8.99 10.18
CA ASP A 35 6.71 -9.67 9.20
C ASP A 35 8.13 -9.06 9.08
N LEU A 36 8.44 -7.98 9.83
CA LEU A 36 9.79 -7.46 9.97
C LEU A 36 10.59 -8.36 10.92
N ARG A 37 11.79 -8.75 10.49
CA ARG A 37 12.65 -9.68 11.24
C ARG A 37 13.84 -9.02 11.91
N ASP A 38 13.92 -7.70 11.90
CA ASP A 38 15.09 -7.00 12.41
C ASP A 38 15.09 -6.93 13.96
N PRO A 39 16.06 -7.58 14.62
CA PRO A 39 16.18 -7.54 16.07
C PRO A 39 16.71 -6.19 16.61
N TYR A 40 17.14 -5.25 15.74
CA TYR A 40 17.85 -4.01 16.13
C TYR A 40 17.04 -2.73 15.98
N ASN A 41 15.70 -2.80 15.88
CA ASN A 41 14.84 -1.61 15.76
C ASN A 41 15.14 -0.74 14.51
N LYS A 42 15.96 -1.17 13.55
CA LYS A 42 16.34 -0.42 12.33
C LYS A 42 15.10 0.06 11.59
N TYR A 43 14.09 -0.81 11.46
CA TYR A 43 12.83 -0.53 10.80
C TYR A 43 11.67 -0.18 11.76
N LYS A 44 11.97 0.27 13.00
CA LYS A 44 10.93 0.77 13.94
C LYS A 44 10.12 1.88 13.27
N GLY A 45 8.79 1.77 13.30
CA GLY A 45 7.86 2.73 12.71
C GLY A 45 7.41 2.39 11.29
N VAL A 46 7.97 1.35 10.67
CA VAL A 46 7.45 0.80 9.41
C VAL A 46 6.22 -0.04 9.70
N LEU A 47 5.09 0.34 9.11
CA LEU A 47 3.90 -0.51 9.03
C LEU A 47 3.79 -1.07 7.62
N ILE A 48 3.66 -2.38 7.51
CA ILE A 48 3.63 -3.08 6.24
C ILE A 48 2.20 -3.05 5.69
N PRO A 49 1.99 -2.61 4.44
CA PRO A 49 0.68 -2.69 3.81
C PRO A 49 0.17 -4.14 3.74
N PRO A 50 -1.11 -4.41 4.03
CA PRO A 50 -1.72 -5.73 3.87
C PRO A 50 -1.53 -6.29 2.45
N ARG A 51 -1.59 -5.40 1.45
CA ARG A 51 -1.27 -5.71 0.04
C ARG A 51 0.16 -6.23 -0.13
N ARG A 52 1.17 -5.58 0.46
CA ARG A 52 2.58 -6.01 0.41
C ARG A 52 2.77 -7.36 1.11
N ARG A 53 2.12 -7.58 2.26
CA ARG A 53 2.16 -8.87 2.98
C ARG A 53 1.59 -10.02 2.14
N GLN A 54 0.57 -9.71 1.34
CA GLN A 54 -0.09 -10.65 0.44
C GLN A 54 0.47 -10.63 -0.99
N LEU A 55 1.57 -9.93 -1.25
CA LEU A 55 2.14 -9.79 -2.59
C LEU A 55 2.43 -11.16 -3.20
N CYS A 56 1.82 -11.42 -4.36
CA CYS A 56 2.02 -12.66 -5.07
C CYS A 56 3.38 -12.66 -5.75
N PHE A 57 4.13 -13.74 -5.61
CA PHE A 57 5.29 -14.14 -6.44
C PHE A 57 5.14 -15.63 -6.76
N SER A 58 5.76 -16.22 -7.77
CA SER A 58 5.69 -17.70 -7.88
C SER A 58 6.37 -18.40 -6.68
N ARG A 59 5.76 -19.46 -6.14
CA ARG A 59 6.42 -20.33 -5.14
C ARG A 59 7.73 -20.94 -5.66
N ILE A 60 7.89 -21.08 -6.98
CA ILE A 60 9.12 -21.58 -7.59
C ILE A 60 10.26 -20.57 -7.37
N VAL A 61 9.98 -19.28 -7.53
CA VAL A 61 10.97 -18.20 -7.28
C VAL A 61 11.24 -18.03 -5.78
N ARG A 62 10.22 -18.20 -4.92
CA ARG A 62 10.34 -18.07 -3.47
C ARG A 62 10.93 -19.31 -2.76
N GLY A 63 10.78 -20.49 -3.34
CA GLY A 63 11.15 -21.79 -2.73
C GLY A 63 12.62 -22.17 -2.95
N PRO A 64 13.07 -23.34 -2.50
CA PRO A 64 14.46 -23.80 -2.68
C PRO A 64 14.80 -24.20 -4.12
N ALA A 65 13.83 -24.18 -5.04
CA ALA A 65 14.02 -24.58 -6.42
C ALA A 65 15.12 -23.73 -7.09
N ASN A 66 16.08 -24.43 -7.72
CA ASN A 66 17.09 -23.83 -8.56
C ASN A 66 16.51 -23.63 -9.96
N LEU A 67 16.29 -22.38 -10.33
CA LEU A 67 15.97 -22.01 -11.71
C LEU A 67 17.22 -22.22 -12.58
N ARG A 68 17.05 -22.73 -13.80
CA ARG A 68 18.18 -23.17 -14.63
C ARG A 68 18.83 -22.02 -15.39
N ASN A 69 18.03 -21.03 -15.80
CA ASN A 69 18.44 -19.92 -16.66
C ASN A 69 17.56 -18.67 -16.43
N LEU A 70 17.97 -17.54 -17.02
CA LEU A 70 17.23 -16.27 -16.90
C LEU A 70 15.83 -16.31 -17.51
N LYS A 71 15.60 -17.15 -18.53
CA LYS A 71 14.29 -17.29 -19.17
C LYS A 71 13.27 -17.89 -18.19
N GLU A 72 13.61 -19.00 -17.53
CA GLU A 72 12.76 -19.61 -16.50
C GLU A 72 12.49 -18.65 -15.34
N PHE A 73 13.52 -17.93 -14.89
CA PHE A 73 13.35 -16.91 -13.84
C PHE A 73 12.36 -15.83 -14.27
N LYS A 74 12.51 -15.29 -15.49
CA LYS A 74 11.59 -14.30 -16.05
C LYS A 74 10.16 -14.85 -16.12
N GLU A 75 9.97 -16.06 -16.64
CA GLU A 75 8.65 -16.67 -16.75
C GLU A 75 7.94 -16.76 -15.39
N GLU A 76 8.64 -17.19 -14.34
CA GLU A 76 8.06 -17.29 -13.00
C GLU A 76 7.74 -15.92 -12.35
N ILE A 77 8.55 -14.89 -12.63
CA ILE A 77 8.24 -13.51 -12.23
C ILE A 77 6.97 -13.02 -12.95
N LEU A 78 6.83 -13.29 -14.25
CA LEU A 78 5.66 -12.88 -15.02
C LEU A 78 4.38 -13.60 -14.58
N LYS A 79 4.45 -14.89 -14.25
CA LYS A 79 3.32 -15.64 -13.66
C LYS A 79 2.88 -15.01 -12.34
N GLY A 80 3.84 -14.65 -11.49
CA GLY A 80 3.59 -13.94 -10.24
C GLY A 80 2.87 -12.61 -10.47
N ALA A 81 3.41 -11.78 -11.37
CA ALA A 81 2.88 -10.46 -11.66
C ALA A 81 1.46 -10.54 -12.27
N GLN A 82 1.23 -11.48 -13.18
CA GLN A 82 -0.12 -11.71 -13.70
C GLN A 82 -1.10 -12.13 -12.61
N SER A 83 -0.69 -13.04 -11.73
CA SER A 83 -1.57 -13.49 -10.64
C SER A 83 -1.84 -12.36 -9.65
N GLU A 84 -0.85 -11.50 -9.37
CA GLU A 84 -1.02 -10.29 -8.58
C GLU A 84 -2.10 -9.38 -9.18
N GLY A 85 -1.99 -9.06 -10.48
CA GLY A 85 -2.99 -8.25 -11.17
C GLY A 85 -4.38 -8.89 -11.19
N LYS A 86 -4.46 -10.21 -11.37
CA LYS A 86 -5.73 -10.96 -11.34
C LYS A 86 -6.40 -10.88 -9.98
N PHE A 87 -5.67 -11.17 -8.90
CA PHE A 87 -6.26 -11.18 -7.56
C PHE A 87 -6.57 -9.79 -7.03
N LEU A 88 -5.77 -8.77 -7.37
CA LEU A 88 -6.14 -7.37 -7.10
C LEU A 88 -7.40 -6.96 -7.88
N GLY A 89 -7.50 -7.38 -9.15
CA GLY A 89 -8.69 -7.14 -9.96
C GLY A 89 -9.93 -7.87 -9.43
N ASN A 90 -9.79 -9.08 -8.88
CA ASN A 90 -10.89 -9.80 -8.23
C ASN A 90 -11.35 -9.12 -6.95
N TYR A 91 -10.42 -8.58 -6.15
CA TYR A 91 -10.73 -7.90 -4.90
C TYR A 91 -11.45 -6.58 -5.13
N TYR A 92 -10.96 -5.78 -6.07
CA TYR A 92 -11.57 -4.51 -6.48
C TYR A 92 -12.49 -4.74 -7.69
N ASN A 93 -13.59 -5.49 -7.49
CA ASN A 93 -14.46 -5.98 -8.57
C ASN A 93 -15.45 -4.93 -9.11
N GLU A 94 -15.71 -3.84 -8.39
CA GLU A 94 -16.68 -2.81 -8.81
C GLU A 94 -16.05 -1.74 -9.72
N ASP A 95 -16.84 -1.16 -10.62
CA ASP A 95 -16.38 -0.11 -11.54
C ASP A 95 -15.82 1.12 -10.81
N LYS A 96 -16.37 1.46 -9.64
CA LYS A 96 -15.88 2.54 -8.78
C LYS A 96 -14.52 2.25 -8.13
N ASP A 97 -14.14 0.97 -8.05
CA ASP A 97 -12.88 0.53 -7.44
C ASP A 97 -11.78 0.29 -8.48
N LYS A 98 -12.01 0.62 -9.76
CA LYS A 98 -10.98 0.55 -10.82
C LYS A 98 -9.75 1.37 -10.47
N GLU A 99 -9.95 2.57 -9.93
CA GLU A 99 -8.84 3.43 -9.52
C GLU A 99 -8.05 2.84 -8.35
N LYS A 100 -8.74 2.27 -7.34
CA LYS A 100 -8.09 1.55 -6.24
C LYS A 100 -7.30 0.34 -6.75
N ALA A 101 -7.85 -0.41 -7.69
CA ALA A 101 -7.17 -1.54 -8.31
C ALA A 101 -5.89 -1.11 -9.02
N LEU A 102 -5.94 -0.01 -9.78
CA LEU A 102 -4.78 0.56 -10.45
C LEU A 102 -3.71 0.97 -9.45
N GLU A 103 -4.07 1.73 -8.41
CA GLU A 103 -3.11 2.17 -7.39
C GLU A 103 -2.49 0.99 -6.63
N ALA A 104 -3.29 0.00 -6.25
CA ALA A 104 -2.78 -1.23 -5.65
C ALA A 104 -1.82 -1.97 -6.60
N MET A 105 -2.14 -2.04 -7.89
CA MET A 105 -1.25 -2.64 -8.90
C MET A 105 0.05 -1.86 -9.06
N LYS A 106 0.01 -0.51 -9.07
CA LYS A 106 1.22 0.33 -9.10
C LYS A 106 2.08 0.08 -7.87
N ASN A 107 1.49 0.09 -6.68
CA ASN A 107 2.22 -0.17 -5.43
C ASN A 107 2.84 -1.57 -5.41
N SER A 108 2.12 -2.61 -5.88
CA SER A 108 2.68 -3.95 -6.06
C SER A 108 3.79 -3.98 -7.10
N PHE A 109 3.67 -3.28 -8.23
CA PHE A 109 4.73 -3.17 -9.24
C PHE A 109 6.02 -2.57 -8.67
N TYR A 110 5.90 -1.52 -7.85
CA TYR A 110 7.05 -0.94 -7.17
C TYR A 110 7.64 -1.90 -6.12
N ASP A 111 6.83 -2.65 -5.38
CA ASP A 111 7.38 -3.65 -4.46
C ASP A 111 8.12 -4.77 -5.19
N TYR A 112 7.65 -5.17 -6.37
CA TYR A 112 8.39 -6.08 -7.24
C TYR A 112 9.79 -5.56 -7.59
N GLU A 113 9.91 -4.27 -7.92
CA GLU A 113 11.20 -3.63 -8.20
C GLU A 113 12.16 -3.76 -7.02
N TYR A 114 11.69 -3.42 -5.82
CA TYR A 114 12.49 -3.44 -4.60
C TYR A 114 12.92 -4.87 -4.24
N ILE A 115 12.02 -5.84 -4.40
CA ILE A 115 12.32 -7.25 -4.13
C ILE A 115 13.35 -7.80 -5.12
N ILE A 116 13.18 -7.52 -6.42
CA ILE A 116 14.07 -8.02 -7.48
C ILE A 116 15.47 -7.41 -7.35
N LYS A 117 15.55 -6.11 -7.04
CA LYS A 117 16.83 -5.42 -6.77
C LYS A 117 17.41 -5.76 -5.40
N GLY A 118 16.62 -6.40 -4.52
CA GLY A 118 16.97 -6.76 -3.16
C GLY A 118 17.21 -5.56 -2.24
N SER A 119 16.48 -4.48 -2.47
CA SER A 119 16.43 -3.29 -1.62
C SER A 119 15.11 -3.15 -0.85
N ASP A 120 14.27 -4.19 -0.87
CA ASP A 120 13.00 -4.25 -0.14
C ASP A 120 13.23 -4.26 1.38
N ILE A 121 12.44 -3.46 2.09
CA ILE A 121 12.53 -3.31 3.56
C ILE A 121 12.19 -4.62 4.28
N LEU A 122 11.35 -5.48 3.69
CA LEU A 122 11.06 -6.79 4.25
C LEU A 122 12.15 -7.79 3.87
N GLU A 123 13.14 -7.89 4.73
CA GLU A 123 14.18 -8.93 4.68
C GLU A 123 13.65 -10.32 5.15
N ASN A 124 12.40 -10.65 4.82
CA ASN A 124 11.86 -11.96 5.18
C ASN A 124 12.49 -13.07 4.33
N ILE A 125 12.54 -14.30 4.88
CA ILE A 125 13.18 -15.45 4.22
C ILE A 125 12.57 -15.74 2.83
N GLN A 126 11.30 -15.38 2.61
CA GLN A 126 10.59 -15.71 1.37
C GLN A 126 11.05 -14.89 0.16
N PHE A 127 11.51 -13.65 0.37
CA PHE A 127 11.88 -12.74 -0.72
C PHE A 127 13.39 -12.44 -0.78
N LYS A 128 14.13 -12.58 0.33
CA LYS A 128 15.56 -12.23 0.39
C LYS A 128 16.44 -12.96 -0.63
N ASP A 129 16.04 -14.16 -1.03
CA ASP A 129 16.83 -15.00 -1.92
C ASP A 129 16.62 -14.69 -3.41
N ILE A 130 15.64 -13.85 -3.75
CA ILE A 130 15.30 -13.58 -5.15
C ILE A 130 16.44 -12.87 -5.87
N LYS A 131 16.99 -11.79 -5.27
CA LYS A 131 18.16 -11.09 -5.82
C LYS A 131 19.35 -12.03 -5.97
N ARG A 132 19.68 -12.80 -4.92
CA ARG A 132 20.78 -13.77 -4.92
C ARG A 132 20.65 -14.81 -6.03
N LYS A 133 19.44 -15.30 -6.29
CA LYS A 133 19.18 -16.23 -7.40
C LYS A 133 19.38 -15.56 -8.75
N LEU A 134 18.89 -14.33 -8.90
CA LEU A 134 19.07 -13.57 -10.13
C LEU A 134 20.55 -13.31 -10.41
N ASP A 135 21.32 -12.85 -9.42
CA ASP A 135 22.76 -12.60 -9.55
C ASP A 135 23.51 -13.86 -10.01
N ARG A 136 23.23 -15.03 -9.40
CA ARG A 136 23.82 -16.31 -9.81
C ARG A 136 23.47 -16.73 -11.24
N LEU A 137 22.30 -16.36 -11.73
CA LEU A 137 21.90 -16.64 -13.10
C LEU A 137 22.58 -15.69 -14.09
N LEU A 138 22.75 -14.42 -13.70
CA LEU A 138 23.47 -13.42 -14.48
C LEU A 138 24.96 -13.77 -14.62
N GLU A 139 25.60 -14.27 -13.56
CA GLU A 139 27.00 -14.73 -13.59
C GLU A 139 27.25 -15.86 -14.60
N LYS A 140 26.25 -16.70 -14.85
CA LYS A 140 26.34 -17.83 -15.80
C LYS A 140 26.19 -17.40 -17.26
N GLU A 141 25.71 -16.20 -17.51
CA GLU A 141 25.44 -15.69 -18.86
C GLU A 141 26.65 -14.89 -19.35
N THR A 142 27.44 -15.50 -20.23
CA THR A 142 28.75 -14.98 -20.63
C THR A 142 28.71 -13.82 -21.63
N ASN A 143 27.54 -13.43 -22.17
CA ASN A 143 27.42 -12.51 -23.32
C ASN A 143 26.25 -11.50 -23.26
N ASN A 144 25.84 -11.03 -22.07
CA ASN A 144 24.73 -10.08 -21.96
C ASN A 144 25.14 -8.67 -21.50
N ASN A 145 24.48 -7.66 -22.08
CA ASN A 145 24.50 -6.26 -21.60
C ASN A 145 23.78 -6.09 -20.24
N ILE A 146 23.25 -7.16 -19.65
CA ILE A 146 22.55 -7.18 -18.37
C ILE A 146 23.52 -7.69 -17.31
N ARG A 147 24.04 -6.79 -16.47
CA ARG A 147 25.13 -7.13 -15.53
C ARG A 147 24.68 -7.34 -14.09
N ASN A 148 23.52 -6.79 -13.73
CA ASN A 148 23.01 -6.81 -12.36
C ASN A 148 21.47 -6.81 -12.36
N ALA A 149 20.89 -6.93 -11.17
CA ALA A 149 19.46 -6.92 -10.96
C ALA A 149 18.79 -5.62 -11.44
N GLU A 150 19.47 -4.48 -11.36
CA GLU A 150 18.97 -3.19 -11.81
C GLU A 150 18.79 -3.14 -13.32
N ASP A 151 19.79 -3.61 -14.07
CA ASP A 151 19.75 -3.71 -15.52
C ASP A 151 18.70 -4.73 -15.96
N TRP A 152 18.61 -5.85 -15.23
CA TRP A 152 17.58 -6.86 -15.50
C TRP A 152 16.17 -6.28 -15.30
N TRP A 153 15.95 -5.53 -14.23
CA TRP A 153 14.69 -4.83 -14.00
C TRP A 153 14.38 -3.85 -15.13
N LYS A 154 15.32 -2.98 -15.51
CA LYS A 154 15.11 -2.00 -16.60
C LYS A 154 14.68 -2.66 -17.92
N VAL A 155 15.27 -3.80 -18.25
CA VAL A 155 14.92 -4.54 -19.47
C VAL A 155 13.55 -5.22 -19.38
N ASN A 156 13.13 -5.66 -18.18
CA ASN A 156 11.96 -6.52 -18.00
C ASN A 156 10.74 -5.84 -17.39
N ASN A 157 10.87 -4.63 -16.81
CA ASN A 157 9.80 -3.94 -16.08
C ASN A 157 8.52 -3.76 -16.93
N LYS A 158 8.65 -3.46 -18.23
CA LYS A 158 7.53 -3.37 -19.17
C LYS A 158 6.78 -4.69 -19.30
N SER A 159 7.50 -5.79 -19.35
CA SER A 159 6.89 -7.13 -19.43
C SER A 159 6.16 -7.47 -18.14
N ILE A 160 6.73 -7.10 -16.99
CA ILE A 160 6.13 -7.31 -15.66
C ILE A 160 4.83 -6.51 -15.53
N TRP A 161 4.86 -5.22 -15.86
CA TRP A 161 3.66 -4.38 -15.84
C TRP A 161 2.57 -4.92 -16.78
N ASN A 162 2.94 -5.28 -18.01
CA ASN A 162 2.02 -5.88 -18.96
C ASN A 162 1.41 -7.19 -18.44
N ALA A 163 2.18 -8.01 -17.72
CA ALA A 163 1.66 -9.23 -17.11
C ALA A 163 0.62 -8.90 -16.03
N MET A 164 0.85 -7.90 -15.17
CA MET A 164 -0.15 -7.46 -14.19
C MET A 164 -1.44 -6.98 -14.88
N LEU A 165 -1.32 -6.19 -15.95
CA LEU A 165 -2.45 -5.76 -16.77
C LEU A 165 -3.21 -6.94 -17.40
N CYS A 166 -2.51 -7.94 -17.95
CA CYS A 166 -3.13 -9.18 -18.42
C CYS A 166 -3.92 -9.88 -17.31
N GLY A 167 -3.37 -9.92 -16.09
CA GLY A 167 -4.02 -10.48 -14.91
C GLY A 167 -5.32 -9.76 -14.56
N TYR A 168 -5.25 -8.43 -14.48
CA TYR A 168 -6.41 -7.58 -14.21
C TYR A 168 -7.51 -7.76 -15.26
N LYS A 169 -7.17 -7.82 -16.56
CA LYS A 169 -8.15 -8.14 -17.60
C LYS A 169 -8.79 -9.51 -17.38
N LYS A 170 -8.01 -10.52 -16.96
CA LYS A 170 -8.53 -11.87 -16.65
C LYS A 170 -9.40 -11.93 -15.38
N SER A 171 -9.43 -10.88 -14.54
CA SER A 171 -10.23 -10.82 -13.31
C SER A 171 -11.73 -10.55 -13.56
N GLY A 172 -12.29 -11.10 -14.64
CA GLY A 172 -13.66 -10.82 -15.09
C GLY A 172 -13.77 -10.10 -16.44
N ASN A 173 -12.81 -10.29 -17.36
CA ASN A 173 -12.79 -9.67 -18.70
C ASN A 173 -12.87 -8.14 -18.69
N LYS A 174 -12.17 -7.52 -17.74
CA LYS A 174 -12.19 -6.06 -17.56
C LYS A 174 -11.58 -5.32 -18.75
N ILE A 175 -12.16 -4.17 -19.08
CA ILE A 175 -11.59 -3.24 -20.05
C ILE A 175 -10.44 -2.49 -19.38
N ILE A 176 -9.28 -2.49 -20.03
CA ILE A 176 -8.12 -1.72 -19.59
C ILE A 176 -8.15 -0.37 -20.28
N ASP A 177 -8.17 0.70 -19.50
CA ASP A 177 -8.02 2.05 -20.03
C ASP A 177 -6.62 2.19 -20.68
N PRO A 178 -6.51 2.74 -21.90
CA PRO A 178 -5.23 2.95 -22.57
C PRO A 178 -4.20 3.70 -21.73
N SER A 179 -4.61 4.59 -20.82
CA SER A 179 -3.74 5.31 -19.90
C SER A 179 -2.97 4.39 -18.95
N TRP A 180 -3.49 3.20 -18.65
CA TRP A 180 -2.82 2.20 -17.80
C TRP A 180 -1.68 1.50 -18.54
N CYS A 181 -1.62 1.60 -19.87
CA CYS A 181 -0.56 0.97 -20.68
C CYS A 181 0.79 1.68 -20.52
N THR A 182 0.79 2.90 -19.99
CA THR A 182 2.00 3.59 -19.59
C THR A 182 2.56 2.90 -18.34
N ILE A 183 3.81 2.45 -18.43
CA ILE A 183 4.48 1.82 -17.29
C ILE A 183 4.49 2.85 -16.16
N PRO A 184 4.07 2.47 -14.94
CA PRO A 184 4.22 3.34 -13.78
C PRO A 184 5.67 3.79 -13.74
N THR A 185 5.90 5.10 -13.83
CA THR A 185 7.25 5.64 -13.84
C THR A 185 7.98 5.06 -12.64
N THR A 186 9.23 4.59 -12.81
CA THR A 186 10.06 4.14 -11.68
C THR A 186 10.23 5.35 -10.77
N GLU A 187 9.33 5.46 -9.81
CA GLU A 187 9.23 6.64 -8.97
C GLU A 187 10.43 6.59 -8.05
N LYS A 188 11.18 7.70 -7.98
CA LYS A 188 12.33 7.82 -7.07
C LYS A 188 11.91 7.81 -5.60
N THR A 189 10.60 7.80 -5.33
CA THR A 189 10.03 7.79 -3.99
C THR A 189 10.43 6.50 -3.27
N PRO A 190 11.14 6.60 -2.14
CA PRO A 190 11.49 5.48 -1.26
C PRO A 190 10.32 4.58 -0.89
N GLN A 191 10.56 3.28 -0.71
CA GLN A 191 9.50 2.30 -0.38
C GLN A 191 8.74 2.65 0.89
N PHE A 192 9.43 3.02 1.96
CA PHE A 192 8.80 3.47 3.20
C PHE A 192 7.82 4.64 2.94
N LEU A 193 8.25 5.64 2.17
CA LEU A 193 7.40 6.80 1.86
C LEU A 193 6.20 6.43 0.98
N ARG A 194 6.34 5.45 0.07
CA ARG A 194 5.19 4.92 -0.69
C ARG A 194 4.19 4.22 0.22
N TRP A 195 4.65 3.42 1.17
CA TRP A 195 3.76 2.78 2.14
C TRP A 195 3.05 3.80 3.04
N ILE A 196 3.71 4.90 3.41
CA ILE A 196 3.08 6.01 4.13
C ILE A 196 1.98 6.66 3.28
N LYS A 197 2.20 6.91 1.98
CA LYS A 197 1.16 7.42 1.07
C LYS A 197 -0.02 6.45 0.93
N GLU A 198 0.27 5.15 0.80
CA GLU A 198 -0.75 4.09 0.72
C GLU A 198 -1.58 4.03 2.02
N TRP A 199 -0.93 4.14 3.19
CA TRP A 199 -1.61 4.21 4.48
C TRP A 199 -2.45 5.49 4.60
N GLY A 200 -1.87 6.65 4.30
CA GLY A 200 -2.52 7.95 4.41
C GLY A 200 -3.77 8.06 3.53
N THR A 201 -3.71 7.51 2.31
CA THR A 201 -4.87 7.46 1.41
C THR A 201 -6.01 6.64 2.03
N ASN A 202 -5.71 5.47 2.58
CA ASN A 202 -6.72 4.62 3.22
C ASN A 202 -7.29 5.24 4.50
N VAL A 203 -6.45 5.88 5.31
CA VAL A 203 -6.88 6.58 6.52
C VAL A 203 -7.81 7.72 6.17
N CYS A 204 -7.48 8.58 5.22
CA CYS A 204 -8.35 9.70 4.85
C CYS A 204 -9.70 9.23 4.30
N ILE A 205 -9.71 8.19 3.46
CA ILE A 205 -10.98 7.60 2.96
C ILE A 205 -11.84 7.10 4.13
N GLN A 206 -11.26 6.37 5.08
CA GLN A 206 -12.01 5.88 6.24
C GLN A 206 -12.44 7.01 7.16
N LYS A 207 -11.56 7.98 7.43
CA LYS A 207 -11.82 9.14 8.28
C LYS A 207 -13.04 9.91 7.79
N GLU A 208 -13.08 10.23 6.50
CA GLU A 208 -14.21 10.95 5.91
C GLU A 208 -15.51 10.16 5.96
N LYS A 209 -15.45 8.82 5.85
CA LYS A 209 -16.62 7.96 6.07
C LYS A 209 -17.14 8.07 7.51
N TYR A 210 -16.26 7.99 8.52
CA TYR A 210 -16.67 8.15 9.92
C TYR A 210 -17.20 9.56 10.21
N LYS A 211 -16.52 10.60 9.72
CA LYS A 211 -16.98 11.99 9.84
C LYS A 211 -18.37 12.17 9.24
N LYS A 212 -18.62 11.63 8.03
CA LYS A 212 -19.94 11.68 7.39
C LYS A 212 -21.02 10.98 8.21
N ASN A 213 -20.72 9.80 8.77
CA ASN A 213 -21.67 9.09 9.63
C ASN A 213 -22.01 9.87 10.89
N VAL A 214 -21.00 10.42 11.57
CA VAL A 214 -21.21 11.26 12.76
C VAL A 214 -22.04 12.50 12.41
N LYS A 215 -21.73 13.21 11.31
CA LYS A 215 -22.56 14.35 10.85
C LYS A 215 -24.02 13.98 10.65
N SER A 216 -24.26 12.84 9.99
CA SER A 216 -25.59 12.38 9.65
C SER A 216 -26.40 12.01 10.89
N GLU A 217 -25.82 11.20 11.79
CA GLU A 217 -26.54 10.68 12.95
C GLU A 217 -26.62 11.69 14.12
N CYS A 218 -25.76 12.70 14.15
CA CYS A 218 -25.71 13.71 15.21
C CYS A 218 -26.27 15.09 14.81
N SER A 219 -26.85 15.25 13.61
CA SER A 219 -27.25 16.57 13.08
C SER A 219 -28.26 17.32 13.96
N ASN A 220 -29.09 16.58 14.71
CA ASN A 220 -30.16 17.14 15.55
C ASN A 220 -29.82 17.09 17.04
N VAL A 221 -28.63 16.64 17.42
CA VAL A 221 -28.22 16.49 18.81
C VAL A 221 -27.44 17.73 19.23
N SER A 222 -28.05 18.57 20.07
CA SER A 222 -27.42 19.80 20.57
C SER A 222 -26.75 19.65 21.94
N ASN A 223 -27.20 18.70 22.77
CA ASN A 223 -26.61 18.37 24.07
C ASN A 223 -26.99 16.93 24.46
N LEU A 224 -26.05 16.16 25.06
CA LEU A 224 -26.29 14.76 25.45
C LEU A 224 -27.32 14.59 26.57
N GLY A 225 -27.68 15.67 27.27
CA GLY A 225 -28.53 15.63 28.47
C GLY A 225 -30.04 15.85 28.25
N ALA A 226 -30.50 16.23 27.06
CA ALA A 226 -31.89 16.69 26.87
C ALA A 226 -32.81 15.69 26.13
N GLN A 227 -32.27 14.76 25.34
CA GLN A 227 -33.09 13.78 24.61
C GLN A 227 -32.37 12.43 24.45
N GLU A 228 -32.73 11.48 25.32
CA GLU A 228 -32.22 10.11 25.34
C GLU A 228 -32.58 9.35 24.04
N SER A 229 -33.68 9.73 23.37
CA SER A 229 -34.13 9.17 22.08
C SER A 229 -33.38 9.72 20.87
N GLU A 230 -33.04 11.01 20.84
CA GLU A 230 -32.31 11.65 19.73
C GLU A 230 -30.81 11.29 19.74
N SER A 231 -30.25 11.01 20.93
CA SER A 231 -28.85 10.62 21.10
C SER A 231 -28.57 9.14 20.80
N LYS A 232 -29.62 8.33 20.58
CA LYS A 232 -29.53 6.86 20.52
C LYS A 232 -28.64 6.35 19.38
N ASN A 233 -28.63 7.02 18.24
CA ASN A 233 -27.76 6.67 17.10
C ASN A 233 -26.46 7.47 17.06
N CYS A 234 -26.50 8.72 17.52
CA CYS A 234 -25.33 9.60 17.54
C CYS A 234 -24.21 9.10 18.46
N ILE A 235 -24.53 8.72 19.71
CA ILE A 235 -23.52 8.25 20.67
C ILE A 235 -22.76 7.02 20.13
N PRO A 236 -23.42 5.98 19.59
CA PRO A 236 -22.74 4.87 18.93
C PRO A 236 -21.78 5.29 17.81
N GLU A 237 -22.15 6.21 16.92
CA GLU A 237 -21.24 6.64 15.84
C GLU A 237 -20.04 7.41 16.37
N ILE A 238 -20.23 8.24 17.40
CA ILE A 238 -19.11 8.90 18.10
C ILE A 238 -18.17 7.86 18.74
N LYS A 239 -18.70 6.84 19.42
CA LYS A 239 -17.88 5.74 19.97
C LYS A 239 -17.06 5.05 18.88
N LYS A 240 -17.69 4.71 17.76
CA LYS A 240 -17.01 4.09 16.62
C LYS A 240 -15.89 5.00 16.07
N TYR A 241 -16.15 6.29 15.91
CA TYR A 241 -15.13 7.24 15.45
C TYR A 241 -13.98 7.41 16.45
N GLN A 242 -14.28 7.46 17.75
CA GLN A 242 -13.27 7.51 18.81
C GLN A 242 -12.39 6.25 18.81
N GLU A 243 -12.99 5.06 18.79
CA GLU A 243 -12.26 3.79 18.77
C GLU A 243 -11.39 3.66 17.52
N TRP A 244 -11.92 4.03 16.36
CA TRP A 244 -11.17 4.08 15.12
C TRP A 244 -9.98 5.05 15.23
N SER A 245 -10.22 6.26 15.74
CA SER A 245 -9.19 7.31 15.91
C SER A 245 -8.09 6.86 16.86
N ARG A 246 -8.42 6.20 17.97
CA ARG A 246 -7.43 5.64 18.91
C ARG A 246 -6.51 4.64 18.24
N LYS A 247 -7.07 3.68 17.49
CA LYS A 247 -6.27 2.69 16.78
C LYS A 247 -5.37 3.33 15.71
N ARG A 248 -5.90 4.29 14.94
CA ARG A 248 -5.12 4.98 13.90
C ARG A 248 -4.07 5.92 14.46
N SER A 249 -4.33 6.55 15.60
CA SER A 249 -3.38 7.39 16.32
C SER A 249 -2.12 6.62 16.70
N ILE A 250 -2.25 5.38 17.18
CA ILE A 250 -1.10 4.53 17.52
C ILE A 250 -0.26 4.23 16.27
N GLN A 251 -0.92 3.89 15.16
CA GLN A 251 -0.23 3.67 13.88
C GLN A 251 0.47 4.92 13.37
N TRP A 252 -0.21 6.07 13.47
CA TRP A 252 0.33 7.36 13.04
C TRP A 252 1.56 7.76 13.85
N GLU A 253 1.52 7.59 15.17
CA GLU A 253 2.64 7.87 16.05
C GLU A 253 3.86 7.03 15.65
N ALA A 254 3.68 5.72 15.44
CA ALA A 254 4.75 4.84 14.98
C ALA A 254 5.33 5.29 13.61
N ILE A 255 4.47 5.63 12.64
CA ILE A 255 4.90 6.13 11.33
C ILE A 255 5.66 7.45 11.45
N SER A 256 5.14 8.39 12.24
CA SER A 256 5.71 9.72 12.43
C SER A 256 7.08 9.68 13.11
N GLU A 257 7.21 8.84 14.15
CA GLU A 257 8.52 8.55 14.77
C GLU A 257 9.48 7.92 13.76
N GLY A 258 9.03 6.91 13.01
CA GLY A 258 9.82 6.22 12.00
C GLY A 258 10.34 7.18 10.93
N TYR A 259 9.49 8.09 10.44
CA TYR A 259 9.87 9.11 9.48
C TYR A 259 10.98 10.01 9.99
N LYS A 260 10.81 10.59 11.20
CA LYS A 260 11.81 11.48 11.81
C LYS A 260 13.13 10.75 12.01
N LYS A 261 13.08 9.50 12.48
CA LYS A 261 14.23 8.64 12.66
C LYS A 261 14.98 8.42 11.34
N TYR A 262 14.31 7.95 10.29
CA TYR A 262 14.98 7.65 9.02
C TYR A 262 15.51 8.90 8.33
N LYS A 263 14.80 10.03 8.43
CA LYS A 263 15.29 11.30 7.89
C LYS A 263 16.62 11.73 8.55
N GLY A 264 16.79 11.44 9.84
CA GLY A 264 18.02 11.75 10.60
C GLY A 264 19.14 10.72 10.49
N MET A 265 18.90 9.55 9.88
CA MET A 265 19.86 8.45 9.78
C MET A 265 20.74 8.58 8.53
N ASP A 266 22.06 8.48 8.70
CA ASP A 266 23.02 8.56 7.59
C ASP A 266 22.76 7.50 6.52
N GLU A 267 22.37 6.28 6.92
CA GLU A 267 22.01 5.19 6.01
C GLU A 267 20.87 5.57 5.05
N PHE A 268 19.91 6.36 5.51
CA PHE A 268 18.75 6.81 4.73
C PHE A 268 18.92 8.23 4.18
N LYS A 269 20.06 8.89 4.42
CA LYS A 269 20.31 10.27 3.97
C LYS A 269 20.14 10.44 2.46
N ASN A 270 20.59 9.47 1.67
CA ASN A 270 20.41 9.49 0.22
C ASN A 270 18.94 9.29 -0.19
N THR A 271 18.24 8.40 0.52
CA THR A 271 16.81 8.11 0.36
C THR A 271 15.95 9.35 0.63
N PHE A 272 16.32 10.15 1.63
CA PHE A 272 15.62 11.37 2.02
C PHE A 272 16.23 12.67 1.46
N LYS A 273 17.28 12.59 0.61
CA LYS A 273 18.05 13.76 0.15
C LYS A 273 17.18 14.86 -0.48
N ASN A 274 16.12 14.47 -1.17
CA ASN A 274 15.22 15.38 -1.87
C ASN A 274 13.91 15.62 -1.12
N ILE A 275 13.78 15.10 0.10
CA ILE A 275 12.60 15.22 0.94
C ILE A 275 12.85 16.34 1.93
N LYS A 276 12.15 17.47 1.77
CA LYS A 276 12.40 18.69 2.55
C LYS A 276 11.55 18.73 3.82
N GLU A 277 10.43 18.02 3.81
CA GLU A 277 9.37 18.09 4.80
C GLU A 277 9.88 17.52 6.14
N PRO A 278 9.78 18.28 7.24
CA PRO A 278 10.36 17.95 8.54
C PRO A 278 9.69 16.73 9.19
N ASP A 279 8.42 16.48 8.88
CA ASP A 279 7.67 15.35 9.42
C ASP A 279 6.77 14.68 8.37
N ALA A 280 6.17 13.55 8.76
CA ALA A 280 5.32 12.75 7.90
C ALA A 280 4.00 13.46 7.52
N ASN A 281 3.49 14.37 8.36
CA ASN A 281 2.26 15.11 8.09
C ASN A 281 2.49 16.08 6.93
N GLU A 282 3.54 16.91 7.03
CA GLU A 282 3.93 17.83 5.96
C GLU A 282 4.28 17.08 4.67
N TYR A 283 4.96 15.92 4.79
CA TYR A 283 5.24 15.06 3.65
C TYR A 283 3.97 14.59 2.93
N LEU A 284 2.97 14.11 3.67
CA LEU A 284 1.72 13.64 3.08
C LEU A 284 0.92 14.79 2.46
N LYS A 285 0.88 15.97 3.12
CA LYS A 285 0.21 17.16 2.58
C LYS A 285 0.78 17.58 1.22
N GLU A 286 2.10 17.58 1.08
CA GLU A 286 2.76 18.01 -0.16
C GLU A 286 2.75 16.92 -1.25
N HIS A 287 2.96 15.65 -0.86
CA HIS A 287 3.27 14.58 -1.82
C HIS A 287 2.14 13.56 -2.04
N CYS A 288 1.01 13.70 -1.34
CA CYS A 288 -0.15 12.82 -1.49
C CYS A 288 -1.45 13.62 -1.70
N SER A 289 -1.76 13.92 -2.97
CA SER A 289 -3.04 14.56 -3.35
C SER A 289 -4.28 13.74 -2.96
N LYS A 290 -4.13 12.43 -2.76
CA LYS A 290 -5.19 11.52 -2.29
C LYS A 290 -5.28 11.40 -0.76
N CYS A 291 -4.47 12.16 -0.03
CA CYS A 291 -4.44 12.22 1.43
C CYS A 291 -4.87 13.61 1.93
N PRO A 292 -6.05 14.13 1.56
CA PRO A 292 -6.42 15.51 1.85
C PRO A 292 -6.82 15.73 3.32
N CYS A 293 -6.43 14.88 4.28
CA CYS A 293 -6.86 14.97 5.68
C CYS A 293 -5.68 15.16 6.63
N GLY A 294 -5.95 15.74 7.80
CA GLY A 294 -5.00 15.83 8.89
C GLY A 294 -4.92 14.52 9.67
N PHE A 295 -3.74 14.23 10.22
CA PHE A 295 -3.51 12.99 10.97
C PHE A 295 -3.35 13.22 12.48
N ASN A 296 -3.00 14.45 12.88
CA ASN A 296 -2.68 14.78 14.28
C ASN A 296 -3.93 14.95 15.16
N ASP A 297 -5.07 15.31 14.58
CA ASP A 297 -6.34 15.47 15.31
C ASP A 297 -6.87 14.13 15.86
N MET A 298 -6.47 13.00 15.26
CA MET A 298 -6.78 11.67 15.79
C MET A 298 -6.28 11.49 17.23
N GLN A 299 -5.14 12.09 17.59
CA GLN A 299 -4.60 12.07 18.95
C GLN A 299 -5.48 12.85 19.93
N GLU A 300 -6.04 13.98 19.51
CA GLU A 300 -6.91 14.80 20.37
C GLU A 300 -8.19 14.06 20.75
N ILE A 301 -8.76 13.32 19.80
CA ILE A 301 -9.95 12.49 20.02
C ILE A 301 -9.68 11.38 21.06
N THR A 302 -8.43 10.90 21.18
CA THR A 302 -8.08 9.83 22.13
C THR A 302 -8.10 10.26 23.59
N LYS A 303 -8.00 11.56 23.89
CA LYS A 303 -7.91 12.10 25.26
C LYS A 303 -9.18 11.84 26.09
N TYR A 304 -10.32 11.68 25.42
CA TYR A 304 -11.60 11.47 26.07
C TYR A 304 -11.82 9.99 26.37
N THR A 305 -11.94 9.61 27.63
CA THR A 305 -12.26 8.23 28.06
C THR A 305 -13.76 7.96 28.10
N ASN A 306 -14.56 8.97 28.47
CA ASN A 306 -16.02 8.94 28.49
C ASN A 306 -16.61 9.98 27.53
N ILE A 307 -17.78 9.69 26.95
CA ILE A 307 -18.51 10.64 26.09
C ILE A 307 -19.39 11.53 26.98
N GLY A 308 -18.77 12.56 27.56
CA GLY A 308 -19.48 13.69 28.16
C GLY A 308 -19.72 14.81 27.14
N ASN A 309 -20.42 15.89 27.56
CA ASN A 309 -20.73 17.02 26.67
C ASN A 309 -19.49 17.65 26.05
N GLU A 310 -18.38 17.74 26.80
CA GLU A 310 -17.11 18.27 26.28
C GLU A 310 -16.56 17.40 25.13
N ALA A 311 -16.46 16.09 25.34
CA ALA A 311 -15.99 15.15 24.32
C ALA A 311 -16.89 15.16 23.08
N PHE A 312 -18.20 15.25 23.28
CA PHE A 312 -19.18 15.38 22.21
C PHE A 312 -18.94 16.65 21.39
N ASN A 313 -18.92 17.82 22.03
CA ASN A 313 -18.74 19.10 21.35
C ASN A 313 -17.43 19.13 20.55
N THR A 314 -16.32 18.71 21.16
CA THR A 314 -15.03 18.65 20.47
C THR A 314 -15.08 17.75 19.23
N ILE A 315 -15.69 16.58 19.33
CA ILE A 315 -15.79 15.65 18.19
C ILE A 315 -16.66 16.23 17.09
N ILE A 316 -17.78 16.86 17.42
CA ILE A 316 -18.65 17.51 16.44
C ILE A 316 -17.90 18.64 15.72
N GLU A 317 -17.15 19.48 16.46
CA GLU A 317 -16.31 20.53 15.87
C GLU A 317 -15.30 19.94 14.89
N LYS A 318 -14.53 18.92 15.30
CA LYS A 318 -13.51 18.28 14.44
C LYS A 318 -14.11 17.63 13.21
N VAL A 319 -15.22 16.93 13.36
CA VAL A 319 -15.92 16.27 12.27
C VAL A 319 -16.38 17.30 11.22
N ASN A 320 -16.72 18.52 11.64
CA ASN A 320 -17.15 19.60 10.75
C ASN A 320 -16.00 20.30 10.00
N ILE A 321 -14.75 20.13 10.41
CA ILE A 321 -13.59 20.67 9.68
C ILE A 321 -13.48 19.94 8.32
N PRO A 322 -13.49 20.65 7.18
CA PRO A 322 -13.18 20.07 5.87
C PRO A 322 -11.78 19.45 5.89
N ALA A 323 -11.60 18.32 5.21
CA ALA A 323 -10.32 17.61 5.20
C ALA A 323 -9.17 18.56 4.78
N GLU A 324 -9.41 19.42 3.80
CA GLU A 324 -8.43 20.35 3.24
C GLU A 324 -7.96 21.44 4.22
N LEU A 325 -8.67 21.62 5.34
CA LEU A 325 -8.38 22.61 6.38
C LEU A 325 -7.80 21.98 7.66
N GLU A 326 -7.64 20.65 7.69
CA GLU A 326 -6.91 19.92 8.74
C GLU A 326 -5.39 19.91 8.45
#